data_AF-A0A140PQ66-F1
#
_entry.id   AF-A0A140PQ66-F1
#
_cell.length_a   1.000
_cell.length_b   1.000
_cell.length_c   1.000
_cell.angle_alpha   90.00
_cell.angle_beta   90.00
_cell.angle_gamma   90.00
#
_symmetry.space_group_name_H-M   'P 1'
#
loop_
_entity.id
_entity.type
_entity.pdbx_description
1 polymer ?
#
loop_
_entity_poly.entity_id
_entity_poly.type
_entity_poly.pdbx_seq_one_letter_code
_entity_poly.pdbx_strand_id
1 'polypeptide(L)'
;MLQTRKVGIVGVGHVGSHCALSMLLQGVCDEMVLMDIIPEKAKAHAIDCMDTISFLPHRAIIRDGGIQELSKMDVIVISVGSLTKNEQRLEELKGSLEAVKSFVPDVVKAGFNGIFVTITNPVDIVTYFVRELSGFPKNRVIGTGTGLDSARLKRILSEVTNIDSQVIQAYMLGEHGDTQVANFSSATIQGVPFLDYMKTHPEQFKGIELSVLEKQVVRTAWDIISGKNCTEFGIGCTCSNLVKAIFHNERRVLPCSAYLDGEYGHSGFYTGVPAIIGSNGVEEILELPLDERERKGFEDACAVMKKYIEIGKSYKIV
;
A
#
# COMPACT_ATOMS: atom_id res chain seq x y z
N MET A 1 -17.19 -13.17 -23.93
CA MET A 1 -16.00 -13.88 -23.42
C MET A 1 -15.80 -13.45 -21.98
N LEU A 2 -15.40 -14.36 -21.09
CA LEU A 2 -14.92 -13.98 -19.76
C LEU A 2 -13.61 -13.19 -19.93
N GLN A 3 -13.49 -12.06 -19.23
CA GLN A 3 -12.28 -11.24 -19.25
C GLN A 3 -11.27 -11.81 -18.24
N THR A 4 -10.04 -12.08 -18.69
CA THR A 4 -8.97 -12.51 -17.80
C THR A 4 -8.41 -11.32 -17.03
N ARG A 5 -8.09 -11.52 -15.74
CA ARG A 5 -7.50 -10.52 -14.84
C ARG A 5 -5.97 -10.62 -14.91
N LYS A 6 -5.31 -9.55 -15.34
CA LYS A 6 -3.87 -9.57 -15.64
C LYS A 6 -3.09 -8.59 -14.77
N VAL A 7 -2.05 -9.08 -14.10
CA VAL A 7 -1.21 -8.27 -13.20
C VAL A 7 0.24 -8.24 -13.69
N GLY A 8 0.80 -7.05 -13.80
CA GLY A 8 2.25 -6.84 -13.91
C GLY A 8 2.84 -6.54 -12.53
N ILE A 9 4.01 -7.09 -12.20
CA ILE A 9 4.78 -6.73 -11.01
C ILE A 9 6.17 -6.29 -11.45
N VAL A 10 6.54 -5.05 -11.10
CA VAL A 10 7.85 -4.48 -11.39
C VAL A 10 8.69 -4.43 -10.11
N GLY A 11 9.81 -5.14 -10.13
CA GLY A 11 10.70 -5.35 -8.98
C GLY A 11 10.28 -6.57 -8.17
N VAL A 12 10.93 -7.72 -8.40
CA VAL A 12 10.63 -8.97 -7.70
C VAL A 12 11.67 -9.28 -6.63
N GLY A 13 11.95 -8.29 -5.78
CA GLY A 13 12.61 -8.52 -4.48
C GLY A 13 11.69 -9.25 -3.49
N HIS A 14 12.02 -9.19 -2.19
CA HIS A 14 11.19 -9.80 -1.14
C HIS A 14 9.73 -9.35 -1.24
N VAL A 15 9.47 -8.05 -1.39
CA VAL A 15 8.09 -7.52 -1.45
C VAL A 15 7.36 -8.01 -2.70
N GLY A 16 7.92 -7.81 -3.90
CA GLY A 16 7.26 -8.15 -5.16
C GLY A 16 6.97 -9.64 -5.29
N SER A 17 7.90 -10.51 -4.89
CA SER A 17 7.68 -11.98 -4.93
C SER A 17 6.60 -12.43 -3.94
N HIS A 18 6.48 -11.82 -2.76
CA HIS A 18 5.42 -12.14 -1.82
C HIS A 18 4.07 -11.53 -2.22
N CYS A 19 4.05 -10.41 -2.92
CA CYS A 19 2.84 -9.92 -3.59
C CYS A 19 2.37 -10.93 -4.64
N ALA A 20 3.29 -11.43 -5.48
CA ALA A 20 2.99 -12.46 -6.48
C ALA A 20 2.38 -13.70 -5.82
N LEU A 21 3.08 -14.29 -4.86
CA LEU A 21 2.62 -15.49 -4.16
C LEU A 21 1.28 -15.26 -3.44
N SER A 22 1.11 -14.14 -2.74
CA SER A 22 -0.13 -13.83 -2.03
C SER A 22 -1.34 -13.73 -2.96
N MET A 23 -1.17 -13.13 -4.16
CA MET A 23 -2.22 -13.06 -5.18
C MET A 23 -2.56 -14.43 -5.76
N LEU A 24 -1.55 -15.29 -5.98
CA LEU A 24 -1.74 -16.64 -6.50
C LEU A 24 -2.51 -17.51 -5.49
N LEU A 25 -2.07 -17.54 -4.22
CA LEU A 25 -2.72 -18.30 -3.15
C LEU A 25 -4.21 -17.92 -2.97
N GLN A 26 -4.54 -16.66 -3.24
CA GLN A 26 -5.89 -16.11 -3.10
C GLN A 26 -6.71 -16.10 -4.41
N GLY A 27 -6.16 -16.56 -5.54
CA GLY A 27 -6.86 -16.57 -6.82
C GLY A 27 -7.20 -15.19 -7.39
N VAL A 28 -6.36 -14.19 -7.11
CA VAL A 28 -6.63 -12.78 -7.44
C VAL A 28 -6.54 -12.53 -8.95
N CYS A 29 -5.60 -13.15 -9.65
CA CYS A 29 -5.34 -12.94 -11.09
C CYS A 29 -5.25 -14.25 -11.89
N ASP A 30 -5.47 -14.16 -13.20
CA ASP A 30 -5.41 -15.27 -14.16
C ASP A 30 -4.10 -15.26 -14.97
N GLU A 31 -3.50 -14.09 -15.20
CA GLU A 31 -2.18 -13.93 -15.81
C GLU A 31 -1.32 -12.98 -14.99
N MET A 32 -0.03 -13.28 -14.88
CA MET A 32 0.96 -12.45 -14.20
C MET A 32 2.24 -12.28 -15.02
N VAL A 33 2.74 -11.05 -15.10
CA VAL A 33 4.03 -10.72 -15.71
C VAL A 33 4.96 -10.17 -14.64
N LEU A 34 6.13 -10.78 -14.50
CA LEU A 34 7.19 -10.31 -13.61
C LEU A 34 8.27 -9.58 -14.42
N MET A 35 8.61 -8.36 -14.01
CA MET A 35 9.72 -7.59 -14.58
C MET A 35 10.68 -7.17 -13.48
N ASP A 36 11.98 -7.25 -13.74
CA ASP A 36 13.04 -6.80 -12.84
C ASP A 36 14.20 -6.25 -13.67
N ILE A 37 15.03 -5.41 -13.06
CA ILE A 37 16.28 -4.94 -13.69
C ILE A 37 17.27 -6.09 -13.90
N ILE A 38 17.09 -7.20 -13.17
CA ILE A 38 17.80 -8.47 -13.37
C ILE A 38 16.83 -9.46 -14.04
N PRO A 39 16.82 -9.60 -15.38
CA PRO A 39 15.85 -10.42 -16.10
C PRO A 39 15.85 -11.90 -15.67
N GLU A 40 17.03 -12.46 -15.39
CA GLU A 40 17.18 -13.85 -14.93
C GLU A 40 16.46 -14.09 -13.61
N LYS A 41 16.43 -13.08 -12.74
CA LYS A 41 15.72 -13.12 -11.47
C LYS A 41 14.21 -13.09 -11.67
N ALA A 42 13.70 -12.24 -12.55
CA ALA A 42 12.28 -12.22 -12.92
C ALA A 42 11.83 -13.58 -13.48
N LYS A 43 12.63 -14.16 -14.39
CA LYS A 43 12.40 -15.48 -14.97
C LYS A 43 12.40 -16.59 -13.92
N ALA A 44 13.38 -16.60 -13.02
CA ALA A 44 13.46 -17.59 -11.95
C ALA A 44 12.24 -17.53 -11.03
N HIS A 45 11.84 -16.32 -10.58
CA HIS A 45 10.64 -16.15 -9.77
C HIS A 45 9.36 -16.56 -10.52
N ALA A 46 9.27 -16.31 -11.83
CA ALA A 46 8.12 -16.70 -12.61
C ALA A 46 7.96 -18.22 -12.71
N ILE A 47 9.06 -18.95 -12.92
CA ILE A 47 9.08 -20.42 -12.93
C ILE A 47 8.69 -20.98 -11.56
N ASP A 48 9.29 -20.46 -10.49
CA ASP A 48 9.00 -20.89 -9.11
C ASP A 48 7.51 -20.62 -8.74
N CYS A 49 6.97 -19.47 -9.14
CA CYS A 49 5.54 -19.19 -9.01
C CYS A 49 4.67 -20.17 -9.84
N MET A 50 5.10 -20.54 -11.05
CA MET A 50 4.38 -21.51 -11.87
C MET A 50 4.32 -22.90 -11.23
N ASP A 51 5.36 -23.33 -10.51
CA ASP A 51 5.38 -24.62 -9.81
C ASP A 51 4.29 -24.70 -8.71
N THR A 52 3.92 -23.55 -8.12
CA THR A 52 2.83 -23.49 -7.12
C THR A 52 1.46 -23.87 -7.69
N ILE A 53 1.22 -23.65 -8.98
CA ILE A 53 -0.12 -23.75 -9.60
C ILE A 53 -0.72 -25.15 -9.50
N SER A 54 0.11 -26.19 -9.46
CA SER A 54 -0.36 -27.58 -9.31
C SER A 54 -1.06 -27.84 -7.96
N PHE A 55 -0.85 -26.99 -6.97
CA PHE A 55 -1.40 -27.11 -5.62
C PHE A 55 -2.54 -26.13 -5.33
N LEU A 56 -2.82 -25.19 -6.24
CA LEU A 56 -3.80 -24.13 -6.01
C LEU A 56 -5.15 -24.46 -6.63
N PRO A 57 -6.27 -24.01 -6.03
CA PRO A 57 -7.61 -24.28 -6.56
C PRO A 57 -7.95 -23.47 -7.83
N HIS A 58 -7.00 -22.70 -8.35
CA HIS A 58 -7.18 -21.77 -9.45
C HIS A 58 -6.03 -21.90 -10.44
N ARG A 59 -6.33 -21.77 -11.73
CA ARG A 59 -5.32 -21.73 -12.79
C ARG A 59 -4.84 -20.29 -12.98
N ALA A 60 -3.53 -20.10 -13.02
CA ALA A 60 -2.91 -18.86 -13.47
C ALA A 60 -1.72 -19.14 -14.40
N ILE A 61 -1.36 -18.16 -15.23
CA ILE A 61 -0.16 -18.20 -16.08
C ILE A 61 0.78 -17.11 -15.61
N ILE A 62 1.98 -17.48 -15.18
CA ILE A 62 3.02 -16.58 -14.71
C ILE A 62 4.23 -16.71 -15.62
N ARG A 63 4.79 -15.57 -16.00
CA ARG A 63 5.97 -15.48 -16.87
C ARG A 63 6.74 -14.21 -16.58
N ASP A 64 8.01 -14.17 -16.96
CA ASP A 64 8.73 -12.91 -17.08
C ASP A 64 8.27 -12.12 -18.32
N GLY A 65 8.65 -10.85 -18.36
CA GLY A 65 8.38 -9.99 -19.51
C GLY A 65 9.00 -8.61 -19.37
N GLY A 66 8.86 -7.81 -20.43
CA GLY A 66 9.30 -6.41 -20.44
C GLY A 66 8.13 -5.44 -20.55
N ILE A 67 8.46 -4.23 -20.99
CA ILE A 67 7.53 -3.10 -21.16
C ILE A 67 6.30 -3.48 -22.02
N GLN A 68 6.50 -4.26 -23.09
CA GLN A 68 5.41 -4.65 -24.01
C GLN A 68 4.45 -5.69 -23.41
N GLU A 69 4.93 -6.51 -22.50
CA GLU A 69 4.10 -7.46 -21.77
C GLU A 69 3.36 -6.75 -20.65
N LEU A 70 4.03 -5.84 -19.95
CA LEU A 70 3.42 -5.00 -18.92
C LEU A 70 2.30 -4.10 -19.47
N SER A 71 2.46 -3.56 -20.69
CA SER A 71 1.44 -2.68 -21.28
C SER A 71 0.09 -3.34 -21.54
N LYS A 72 0.05 -4.68 -21.53
CA LYS A 72 -1.16 -5.49 -21.72
C LYS A 72 -1.83 -5.89 -20.40
N MET A 73 -1.28 -5.47 -19.26
CA MET A 73 -1.82 -5.79 -17.94
C MET A 73 -2.96 -4.84 -17.57
N ASP A 74 -3.85 -5.30 -16.69
CA ASP A 74 -4.96 -4.49 -16.17
C ASP A 74 -4.53 -3.71 -14.92
N VAL A 75 -3.62 -4.28 -14.13
CA VAL A 75 -3.00 -3.64 -12.95
C VAL A 75 -1.48 -3.82 -13.02
N ILE A 76 -0.72 -2.76 -12.72
CA ILE A 76 0.73 -2.83 -12.53
C ILE A 76 1.08 -2.48 -11.09
N VAL A 77 1.68 -3.43 -10.39
CA VAL A 77 2.26 -3.26 -9.06
C VAL A 77 3.70 -2.80 -9.18
N ILE A 78 4.05 -1.72 -8.48
CA ILE A 78 5.40 -1.16 -8.45
C ILE A 78 6.02 -1.44 -7.08
N SER A 79 7.00 -2.34 -7.05
CA SER A 79 7.78 -2.73 -5.87
C SER A 79 9.29 -2.65 -6.15
N VAL A 80 9.70 -1.61 -6.86
CA VAL A 80 11.11 -1.26 -7.09
C VAL A 80 11.71 -0.57 -5.87
N GLY A 81 13.04 -0.50 -5.82
CA GLY A 81 13.76 0.15 -4.73
C GLY A 81 14.99 -0.68 -4.34
N SER A 82 15.96 -0.01 -3.73
CA SER A 82 17.17 -0.66 -3.23
C SER A 82 16.97 -1.11 -1.79
N LEU A 83 17.50 -2.27 -1.42
CA LEU A 83 17.69 -2.69 -0.02
C LEU A 83 18.89 -1.95 0.58
N THR A 84 19.06 -0.65 0.32
CA THR A 84 20.18 0.11 0.87
C THR A 84 20.01 0.21 2.38
N LYS A 85 20.94 -0.42 3.11
CA LYS A 85 21.11 -0.28 4.57
C LYS A 85 21.50 1.13 5.00
N ASN A 86 21.73 2.04 4.06
CA ASN A 86 22.01 3.43 4.39
C ASN A 86 20.71 4.12 4.79
N GLU A 87 20.64 4.50 6.05
CA GLU A 87 19.50 5.08 6.77
C GLU A 87 19.04 6.47 6.24
N GLN A 88 19.49 6.88 5.07
CA GLN A 88 19.17 8.19 4.51
C GLN A 88 17.94 8.10 3.62
N ARG A 89 16.78 8.37 4.24
CA ARG A 89 15.46 8.50 3.60
C ARG A 89 15.44 9.35 2.31
N LEU A 90 16.36 10.30 2.16
CA LEU A 90 16.50 11.11 0.94
C LEU A 90 17.18 10.37 -0.22
N GLU A 91 18.19 9.54 0.07
CA GLU A 91 18.83 8.70 -0.94
C GLU A 91 17.85 7.63 -1.46
N GLU A 92 17.11 7.00 -0.54
CA GLU A 92 16.03 6.07 -0.88
C GLU A 92 14.99 6.74 -1.78
N LEU A 93 14.50 7.93 -1.41
CA LEU A 93 13.59 8.70 -2.22
C LEU A 93 14.15 8.92 -3.63
N LYS A 94 15.37 9.45 -3.75
CA LYS A 94 15.98 9.74 -5.05
C LYS A 94 16.07 8.48 -5.92
N GLY A 95 16.57 7.37 -5.36
CA GLY A 95 16.70 6.11 -6.08
C GLY A 95 15.35 5.53 -6.52
N SER A 96 14.33 5.60 -5.66
CA SER A 96 12.97 5.17 -6.01
C SER A 96 12.36 6.03 -7.13
N LEU A 97 12.58 7.35 -7.10
CA LEU A 97 12.08 8.24 -8.15
C LEU A 97 12.81 8.04 -9.49
N GLU A 98 14.13 7.83 -9.47
CA GLU A 98 14.90 7.46 -10.67
C GLU A 98 14.44 6.12 -11.24
N ALA A 99 14.14 5.14 -10.38
CA ALA A 99 13.64 3.84 -10.79
C ALA A 99 12.29 3.97 -11.50
N VAL A 100 11.29 4.65 -10.92
CA VAL A 100 9.97 4.79 -11.58
C VAL A 100 10.03 5.64 -12.85
N LYS A 101 10.89 6.67 -12.89
CA LYS A 101 11.15 7.47 -14.10
C LYS A 101 11.64 6.63 -15.26
N SER A 102 12.41 5.58 -14.99
CA SER A 102 13.05 4.77 -16.03
C SER A 102 12.09 3.87 -16.81
N PHE A 103 10.87 3.59 -16.29
CA PHE A 103 9.94 2.67 -16.97
C PHE A 103 8.48 3.16 -17.05
N VAL A 104 7.98 3.98 -16.12
CA VAL A 104 6.56 4.37 -16.10
C VAL A 104 6.12 5.04 -17.41
N PRO A 105 6.84 6.06 -17.94
CA PRO A 105 6.49 6.68 -19.21
C PRO A 105 6.50 5.69 -20.39
N ASP A 106 7.46 4.77 -20.41
CA ASP A 106 7.62 3.79 -21.50
C ASP A 106 6.50 2.75 -21.50
N VAL A 107 6.07 2.29 -20.31
CA VAL A 107 4.91 1.40 -20.16
C VAL A 107 3.62 2.06 -20.63
N VAL A 108 3.40 3.33 -20.27
CA VAL A 108 2.24 4.10 -20.74
C VAL A 108 2.30 4.30 -22.26
N LYS A 109 3.46 4.69 -22.80
CA LYS A 109 3.67 4.84 -24.24
C LYS A 109 3.48 3.53 -25.01
N ALA A 110 3.80 2.39 -24.41
CA ALA A 110 3.55 1.07 -24.96
C ALA A 110 2.07 0.62 -24.92
N GLY A 111 1.18 1.46 -24.37
CA GLY A 111 -0.26 1.26 -24.42
C GLY A 111 -0.93 0.84 -23.11
N PHE A 112 -0.21 0.85 -21.98
CA PHE A 112 -0.83 0.59 -20.68
C PHE A 112 -1.95 1.60 -20.42
N ASN A 113 -3.11 1.12 -19.99
CA ASN A 113 -4.28 1.96 -19.68
C ASN A 113 -5.04 1.47 -18.42
N GLY A 114 -4.37 0.67 -17.60
CA GLY A 114 -4.91 0.08 -16.38
C GLY A 114 -4.77 0.95 -15.15
N ILE A 115 -4.54 0.32 -14.00
CA ILE A 115 -4.33 0.99 -12.70
C ILE A 115 -2.92 0.69 -12.19
N PHE A 116 -2.22 1.71 -11.69
CA PHE A 116 -0.97 1.54 -10.96
C PHE A 116 -1.23 1.35 -9.46
N VAL A 117 -0.57 0.34 -8.87
CA VAL A 117 -0.53 0.11 -7.42
C VAL A 117 0.92 0.20 -6.94
N THR A 118 1.27 1.25 -6.22
CA THR A 118 2.63 1.51 -5.75
C THR A 118 2.84 0.99 -4.33
N ILE A 119 3.95 0.30 -4.11
CA ILE A 119 4.43 -0.15 -2.80
C ILE A 119 5.78 0.50 -2.45
N THR A 120 6.57 0.81 -3.48
CA THR A 120 7.91 1.42 -3.36
C THR A 120 7.94 2.61 -2.42
N ASN A 121 8.83 2.57 -1.43
CA ASN A 121 8.99 3.65 -0.45
C ASN A 121 9.79 4.85 -0.99
N PRO A 122 9.54 6.06 -0.47
CA PRO A 122 8.39 6.44 0.37
C PRO A 122 7.08 6.43 -0.44
N VAL A 123 6.13 5.56 -0.08
CA VAL A 123 5.03 5.15 -0.97
C VAL A 123 4.12 6.30 -1.39
N ASP A 124 3.77 7.21 -0.48
CA ASP A 124 2.89 8.33 -0.80
C ASP A 124 3.55 9.30 -1.83
N ILE A 125 4.85 9.53 -1.68
CA ILE A 125 5.62 10.40 -2.56
C ILE A 125 5.85 9.73 -3.91
N VAL A 126 6.22 8.45 -3.92
CA VAL A 126 6.40 7.70 -5.18
C VAL A 126 5.09 7.60 -5.94
N THR A 127 3.96 7.40 -5.26
CA THR A 127 2.61 7.40 -5.87
C THR A 127 2.30 8.73 -6.55
N TYR A 128 2.65 9.85 -5.91
CA TYR A 128 2.57 11.18 -6.52
C TYR A 128 3.36 11.24 -7.84
N PHE A 129 4.64 10.85 -7.84
CA PHE A 129 5.46 10.90 -9.05
C PHE A 129 5.04 9.89 -10.12
N VAL A 130 4.52 8.72 -9.75
CA VAL A 130 3.95 7.76 -10.72
C VAL A 130 2.75 8.39 -11.43
N ARG A 131 1.88 9.14 -10.72
CA ARG A 131 0.78 9.89 -11.34
C ARG A 131 1.31 10.94 -12.32
N GLU A 132 2.28 11.74 -11.91
CA GLU A 132 2.85 12.78 -12.79
C GLU A 132 3.53 12.20 -14.02
N LEU A 133 4.33 11.14 -13.87
CA LEU A 133 5.04 10.47 -14.96
C LEU A 133 4.10 9.72 -15.92
N SER A 134 3.01 9.15 -15.40
CA SER A 134 2.04 8.42 -16.22
C SER A 134 1.04 9.33 -16.92
N GLY A 135 0.79 10.53 -16.39
CA GLY A 135 -0.29 11.42 -16.83
C GLY A 135 -1.69 10.85 -16.55
N PHE A 136 -1.80 9.83 -15.69
CA PHE A 136 -3.08 9.20 -15.39
C PHE A 136 -3.94 10.04 -14.44
N PRO A 137 -5.28 9.93 -14.51
CA PRO A 137 -6.15 10.55 -13.53
C PRO A 137 -5.90 9.94 -12.14
N LYS A 138 -6.12 10.75 -11.09
CA LYS A 138 -5.78 10.43 -9.70
C LYS A 138 -6.38 9.11 -9.18
N ASN A 139 -7.56 8.72 -9.68
CA ASN A 139 -8.21 7.49 -9.26
C ASN A 139 -7.49 6.22 -9.74
N ARG A 140 -6.66 6.29 -10.80
CA ARG A 140 -5.96 5.13 -11.38
C ARG A 140 -4.52 4.95 -10.92
N VAL A 141 -4.08 5.72 -9.93
CA VAL A 141 -2.75 5.58 -9.32
C VAL A 141 -2.94 5.54 -7.82
N ILE A 142 -2.59 4.42 -7.20
CA ILE A 142 -2.91 4.12 -5.81
C ILE A 142 -1.65 3.66 -5.13
N GLY A 143 -1.32 4.18 -3.96
CA GLY A 143 -0.26 3.61 -3.12
C GLY A 143 -0.84 2.66 -2.08
N THR A 144 -0.08 1.69 -1.59
CA THR A 144 -0.53 0.88 -0.45
C THR A 144 -0.72 1.70 0.82
N GLY A 145 0.00 2.83 0.93
CA GLY A 145 -0.12 3.81 2.02
C GLY A 145 -0.11 3.15 3.40
N THR A 146 -1.03 3.58 4.25
CA THR A 146 -1.22 3.08 5.63
C THR A 146 -2.04 1.78 5.71
N GLY A 147 -2.20 1.05 4.60
CA GLY A 147 -2.93 -0.21 4.54
C GLY A 147 -2.39 -1.26 5.53
N LEU A 148 -1.07 -1.45 5.51
CA LEU A 148 -0.38 -2.37 6.42
C LEU A 148 -0.38 -1.84 7.85
N ASP A 149 -0.21 -0.55 8.06
CA ASP A 149 -0.19 0.04 9.41
C ASP A 149 -1.55 -0.04 10.09
N SER A 150 -2.62 0.14 9.33
CA SER A 150 -3.99 -0.10 9.82
C SER A 150 -4.19 -1.56 10.21
N ALA A 151 -3.63 -2.53 9.46
CA ALA A 151 -3.66 -3.93 9.85
C ALA A 151 -2.83 -4.21 11.12
N ARG A 152 -1.68 -3.54 11.29
CA ARG A 152 -0.86 -3.62 12.51
C ARG A 152 -1.60 -3.05 13.72
N LEU A 153 -2.30 -1.92 13.56
CA LEU A 153 -3.14 -1.35 14.60
C LEU A 153 -4.23 -2.35 15.02
N LYS A 154 -4.94 -2.95 14.06
CA LYS A 154 -5.94 -3.98 14.36
C LYS A 154 -5.37 -5.18 15.11
N ARG A 155 -4.16 -5.65 14.77
CA ARG A 155 -3.46 -6.71 15.51
C ARG A 155 -3.17 -6.28 16.95
N ILE A 156 -2.62 -5.09 17.16
CA ILE A 156 -2.29 -4.57 18.50
C ILE A 156 -3.57 -4.44 19.35
N LEU A 157 -4.64 -3.89 18.77
CA LEU A 157 -5.94 -3.81 19.44
C LEU A 157 -6.51 -5.21 19.74
N SER A 158 -6.34 -6.16 18.82
CA SER A 158 -6.72 -7.56 18.99
C SER A 158 -5.97 -8.22 20.16
N GLU A 159 -4.67 -7.98 20.31
CA GLU A 159 -3.86 -8.50 21.42
C GLU A 159 -4.31 -7.95 22.78
N VAL A 160 -4.63 -6.65 22.84
CA VAL A 160 -5.12 -6.01 24.07
C VAL A 160 -6.54 -6.46 24.42
N THR A 161 -7.41 -6.59 23.42
CA THR A 161 -8.83 -6.92 23.61
C THR A 161 -9.10 -8.42 23.72
N ASN A 162 -8.18 -9.25 23.20
CA ASN A 162 -8.39 -10.67 22.90
C ASN A 162 -9.60 -10.90 21.96
N ILE A 163 -9.84 -9.98 21.03
CA ILE A 163 -10.90 -10.04 20.02
C ILE A 163 -10.27 -10.14 18.63
N ASP A 164 -10.86 -10.92 17.72
CA ASP A 164 -10.33 -11.12 16.37
C ASP A 164 -10.15 -9.80 15.58
N SER A 165 -8.98 -9.61 14.98
CA SER A 165 -8.63 -8.39 14.24
C SER A 165 -9.55 -8.09 13.04
N GLN A 166 -10.22 -9.10 12.45
CA GLN A 166 -11.13 -8.93 11.31
C GLN A 166 -12.37 -8.13 11.68
N VAL A 167 -12.77 -8.17 12.95
CA VAL A 167 -13.96 -7.49 13.44
C VAL A 167 -13.67 -6.12 14.07
N ILE A 168 -12.39 -5.72 14.07
CA ILE A 168 -11.93 -4.40 14.50
C ILE A 168 -11.80 -3.49 13.28
N GLN A 169 -12.48 -2.35 13.33
CA GLN A 169 -12.33 -1.27 12.36
C GLN A 169 -11.50 -0.18 13.02
N ALA A 170 -10.30 0.05 12.49
CA ALA A 170 -9.37 1.05 12.97
C ALA A 170 -8.42 1.40 11.81
N TYR A 171 -8.02 2.66 11.74
CA TYR A 171 -7.24 3.21 10.63
C TYR A 171 -6.06 4.01 11.15
N MET A 172 -4.89 3.77 10.54
CA MET A 172 -3.78 4.70 10.56
C MET A 172 -3.96 5.65 9.38
N LEU A 173 -3.83 6.96 9.61
CA LEU A 173 -3.98 8.02 8.62
C LEU A 173 -2.67 8.78 8.44
N GLY A 174 -2.51 9.45 7.29
CA GLY A 174 -1.37 10.31 6.98
C GLY A 174 -0.24 9.56 6.27
N GLU A 175 0.99 9.97 6.53
CA GLU A 175 2.20 9.39 5.97
C GLU A 175 2.34 7.89 6.32
N HIS A 176 2.67 7.03 5.35
CA HIS A 176 3.28 5.73 5.70
C HIS A 176 4.71 5.94 6.22
N GLY A 177 4.85 6.11 7.54
CA GLY A 177 6.11 6.45 8.19
C GLY A 177 5.94 6.91 9.63
N ASP A 178 6.80 7.81 10.09
CA ASP A 178 6.90 8.18 11.50
C ASP A 178 5.79 9.14 11.97
N THR A 179 5.15 9.87 11.04
CA THR A 179 4.13 10.89 11.37
C THR A 179 2.69 10.40 11.24
N GLN A 180 2.46 9.12 10.93
CA GLN A 180 1.11 8.55 10.90
C GLN A 180 0.36 8.73 12.23
N VAL A 181 -0.96 8.84 12.12
CA VAL A 181 -1.85 9.04 13.28
C VAL A 181 -2.94 7.95 13.31
N ALA A 182 -3.14 7.34 14.48
CA ALA A 182 -4.24 6.41 14.69
C ALA A 182 -5.54 7.19 14.93
N ASN A 183 -6.57 6.94 14.14
CA ASN A 183 -7.90 7.54 14.35
C ASN A 183 -8.72 6.67 15.32
N PHE A 184 -8.39 6.76 16.61
CA PHE A 184 -9.08 6.04 17.68
C PHE A 184 -10.51 6.53 17.88
N SER A 185 -10.79 7.81 17.59
CA SER A 185 -12.13 8.39 17.75
C SER A 185 -13.19 7.73 16.87
N SER A 186 -12.81 7.18 15.70
CA SER A 186 -13.70 6.40 14.82
C SER A 186 -13.47 4.89 14.89
N ALA A 187 -12.56 4.42 15.75
CA ALA A 187 -12.29 3.00 15.86
C ALA A 187 -13.47 2.26 16.52
N THR A 188 -13.81 1.08 16.00
CA THR A 188 -14.91 0.24 16.51
C THR A 188 -14.52 -1.23 16.62
N ILE A 189 -15.20 -1.93 17.53
CA ILE A 189 -15.22 -3.39 17.65
C ILE A 189 -16.64 -3.84 17.33
N GLN A 190 -16.88 -4.43 16.16
CA GLN A 190 -18.23 -4.80 15.68
C GLN A 190 -19.30 -3.71 15.89
N GLY A 191 -18.95 -2.45 15.60
CA GLY A 191 -19.85 -1.30 15.75
C GLY A 191 -19.93 -0.71 17.16
N VAL A 192 -19.28 -1.30 18.18
CA VAL A 192 -19.11 -0.66 19.49
C VAL A 192 -17.90 0.29 19.41
N PRO A 193 -18.07 1.60 19.72
CA PRO A 193 -16.94 2.54 19.74
C PRO A 193 -15.83 2.05 20.68
N PHE A 194 -14.60 2.01 20.18
CA PHE A 194 -13.45 1.48 20.92
C PHE A 194 -13.22 2.23 22.24
N LEU A 195 -13.35 3.56 22.22
CA LEU A 195 -13.19 4.39 23.41
C LEU A 195 -14.27 4.12 24.48
N ASP A 196 -15.48 3.72 24.08
CA ASP A 196 -16.54 3.34 25.02
C ASP A 196 -16.36 1.90 25.51
N TYR A 197 -15.85 1.01 24.64
CA TYR A 197 -15.43 -0.32 25.04
C TYR A 197 -14.35 -0.27 26.13
N MET A 198 -13.36 0.63 26.01
CA MET A 198 -12.34 0.84 27.04
C MET A 198 -12.93 1.27 28.39
N LYS A 199 -13.90 2.19 28.39
CA LYS A 199 -14.56 2.67 29.62
C LYS A 199 -15.35 1.57 30.33
N THR A 200 -15.94 0.65 29.57
CA THR A 200 -16.72 -0.47 30.13
C THR A 200 -15.86 -1.64 30.61
N HIS A 201 -14.56 -1.67 30.24
CA HIS A 201 -13.62 -2.72 30.62
C HIS A 201 -12.34 -2.16 31.31
N PRO A 202 -12.47 -1.33 32.36
CA PRO A 202 -11.35 -0.55 32.89
C PRO A 202 -10.16 -1.39 33.39
N GLU A 203 -10.40 -2.58 33.93
CA GLU A 203 -9.32 -3.47 34.37
C GLU A 203 -8.50 -4.03 33.22
N GLN A 204 -9.13 -4.28 32.05
CA GLN A 204 -8.43 -4.77 30.86
C GLN A 204 -7.51 -3.70 30.26
N PHE A 205 -7.89 -2.43 30.36
CA PHE A 205 -7.14 -1.29 29.82
C PHE A 205 -6.33 -0.54 30.87
N LYS A 206 -6.16 -1.11 32.06
CA LYS A 206 -5.43 -0.49 33.15
C LYS A 206 -3.96 -0.28 32.76
N GLY A 207 -3.54 0.99 32.73
CA GLY A 207 -2.18 1.39 32.34
C GLY A 207 -1.92 1.38 30.84
N ILE A 208 -2.96 1.20 30.01
CA ILE A 208 -2.85 1.28 28.56
C ILE A 208 -3.17 2.70 28.10
N GLU A 209 -2.17 3.34 27.51
CA GLU A 209 -2.28 4.67 26.91
C GLU A 209 -2.43 4.55 25.39
N LEU A 210 -3.41 5.23 24.79
CA LEU A 210 -3.63 5.22 23.33
C LEU A 210 -2.37 5.61 22.54
N SER A 211 -1.62 6.58 23.06
CA SER A 211 -0.37 7.03 22.45
C SER A 211 0.73 5.96 22.43
N VAL A 212 0.69 5.00 23.37
CA VAL A 212 1.64 3.87 23.40
C VAL A 212 1.27 2.84 22.33
N LEU A 213 -0.03 2.55 22.15
CA LEU A 213 -0.51 1.66 21.09
C LEU A 213 -0.17 2.21 19.70
N GLU A 214 -0.38 3.51 19.48
CA GLU A 214 -0.01 4.19 18.24
C GLU A 214 1.50 4.11 17.96
N LYS A 215 2.35 4.42 18.95
CA LYS A 215 3.80 4.30 18.82
C LYS A 215 4.26 2.86 18.55
N GLN A 216 3.56 1.87 19.09
CA GLN A 216 3.86 0.46 18.83
C GLN A 216 3.59 0.10 17.36
N VAL A 217 2.58 0.68 16.71
CA VAL A 217 2.34 0.51 15.26
C VAL A 217 3.54 0.99 14.47
N VAL A 218 3.99 2.23 14.73
CA VAL A 218 5.15 2.84 14.05
C VAL A 218 6.42 1.99 14.23
N ARG A 219 6.65 1.50 15.46
CA ARG A 219 7.81 0.66 15.79
C ARG A 219 7.79 -0.72 15.16
N THR A 220 6.61 -1.28 14.88
CA THR A 220 6.46 -2.65 14.37
C THR A 220 7.26 -2.88 13.08
N ALA A 221 7.37 -1.89 12.19
CA ALA A 221 8.18 -2.02 10.98
C ALA A 221 9.66 -2.22 11.32
N TRP A 222 10.19 -1.41 12.22
CA TRP A 222 11.57 -1.45 12.67
C TRP A 222 11.90 -2.78 13.37
N ASP A 223 11.04 -3.24 14.27
CA ASP A 223 11.24 -4.51 14.98
C ASP A 223 11.35 -5.70 14.01
N ILE A 224 10.49 -5.73 12.98
CA ILE A 224 10.51 -6.78 11.96
C ILE A 224 11.79 -6.68 11.10
N ILE A 225 12.15 -5.48 10.66
CA ILE A 225 13.36 -5.26 9.86
C ILE A 225 14.61 -5.64 10.67
N SER A 226 14.69 -5.28 11.95
CA SER A 226 15.78 -5.68 12.84
C SER A 226 15.86 -7.19 13.03
N GLY A 227 14.71 -7.88 13.07
CA GLY A 227 14.66 -9.33 13.25
C GLY A 227 14.99 -10.15 12.01
N LYS A 228 14.56 -9.71 10.81
CA LYS A 228 14.68 -10.49 9.57
C LYS A 228 15.06 -9.72 8.30
N ASN A 229 15.46 -8.45 8.41
CA ASN A 229 15.95 -7.56 7.35
C ASN A 229 14.92 -7.11 6.28
N CYS A 230 13.64 -7.48 6.39
CA CYS A 230 12.62 -7.13 5.40
C CYS A 230 11.19 -7.22 5.95
N THR A 231 10.23 -6.54 5.29
CA THR A 231 8.78 -6.62 5.59
C THR A 231 8.00 -7.04 4.33
N GLU A 232 7.73 -8.34 4.16
CA GLU A 232 7.16 -8.88 2.91
C GLU A 232 5.78 -9.53 3.05
N PHE A 233 5.47 -10.20 4.17
CA PHE A 233 4.21 -10.95 4.29
C PHE A 233 2.97 -10.05 4.39
N GLY A 234 2.98 -9.12 5.36
CA GLY A 234 1.84 -8.23 5.58
C GLY A 234 1.58 -7.30 4.39
N ILE A 235 2.64 -6.79 3.76
CA ILE A 235 2.52 -5.93 2.58
C ILE A 235 2.06 -6.71 1.35
N GLY A 236 2.48 -7.98 1.19
CA GLY A 236 1.99 -8.87 0.13
C GLY A 236 0.48 -9.09 0.21
N CYS A 237 -0.04 -9.34 1.41
CA CYS A 237 -1.49 -9.43 1.64
C CYS A 237 -2.22 -8.09 1.44
N THR A 238 -1.61 -6.98 1.86
CA THR A 238 -2.17 -5.62 1.68
C THR A 238 -2.34 -5.29 0.20
N CYS A 239 -1.29 -5.54 -0.60
CA CYS A 239 -1.32 -5.37 -2.05
C CYS A 239 -2.37 -6.28 -2.70
N SER A 240 -2.39 -7.57 -2.33
CA SER A 240 -3.38 -8.52 -2.86
C SER A 240 -4.82 -8.11 -2.58
N ASN A 241 -5.10 -7.55 -1.39
CA ASN A 241 -6.42 -7.08 -1.02
C ASN A 241 -6.85 -5.85 -1.85
N LEU A 242 -5.94 -4.93 -2.14
CA LEU A 242 -6.19 -3.78 -3.04
C LEU A 242 -6.46 -4.25 -4.48
N VAL A 243 -5.61 -5.11 -5.03
CA VAL A 243 -5.75 -5.62 -6.40
C VAL A 243 -7.02 -6.45 -6.56
N LYS A 244 -7.36 -7.25 -5.55
CA LYS A 244 -8.63 -8.00 -5.51
C LYS A 244 -9.84 -7.07 -5.55
N ALA A 245 -9.86 -6.03 -4.71
CA ALA A 245 -10.94 -5.04 -4.69
C ALA A 245 -11.14 -4.35 -6.05
N ILE A 246 -10.04 -4.06 -6.75
CA ILE A 246 -10.07 -3.53 -8.12
C ILE A 246 -10.70 -4.54 -9.09
N PHE A 247 -10.16 -5.76 -9.16
CA PHE A 247 -10.62 -6.75 -10.14
C PHE A 247 -12.04 -7.24 -9.93
N HIS A 248 -12.48 -7.36 -8.68
CA HIS A 248 -13.82 -7.84 -8.35
C HIS A 248 -14.82 -6.70 -8.18
N ASN A 249 -14.39 -5.46 -8.41
CA ASN A 249 -15.19 -4.26 -8.15
C ASN A 249 -15.88 -4.32 -6.78
N GLU A 250 -15.14 -4.70 -5.74
CA GLU A 250 -15.71 -4.97 -4.40
C GLU A 250 -16.33 -3.70 -3.79
N ARG A 251 -15.95 -2.51 -4.28
CA ARG A 251 -16.31 -1.21 -3.69
C ARG A 251 -16.04 -1.20 -2.19
N ARG A 252 -14.88 -1.75 -1.81
CA ARG A 252 -14.52 -1.99 -0.42
C ARG A 252 -13.75 -0.80 0.13
N VAL A 253 -14.03 -0.44 1.38
CA VAL A 253 -13.25 0.57 2.10
C VAL A 253 -11.91 -0.02 2.53
N LEU A 254 -10.82 0.47 1.94
CA LEU A 254 -9.46 0.06 2.25
C LEU A 254 -8.61 1.30 2.60
N PRO A 255 -7.76 1.23 3.64
CA PRO A 255 -6.72 2.24 3.83
C PRO A 255 -5.69 2.12 2.71
N CYS A 256 -5.44 3.21 2.02
CA CYS A 256 -4.47 3.30 0.93
C CYS A 256 -3.93 4.73 0.81
N SER A 257 -2.87 4.91 0.03
CA SER A 257 -2.44 6.24 -0.38
C SER A 257 -3.34 6.75 -1.51
N ALA A 258 -4.14 7.77 -1.23
CA ALA A 258 -5.08 8.37 -2.17
C ALA A 258 -4.84 9.88 -2.29
N TYR A 259 -5.16 10.46 -3.46
CA TYR A 259 -4.93 11.87 -3.75
C TYR A 259 -6.02 12.74 -3.12
N LEU A 260 -5.63 13.63 -2.20
CA LEU A 260 -6.54 14.61 -1.62
C LEU A 260 -6.81 15.74 -2.60
N ASP A 261 -8.08 16.14 -2.71
CA ASP A 261 -8.60 17.19 -3.58
C ASP A 261 -9.74 17.97 -2.90
N GLY A 262 -9.56 18.26 -1.61
CA GLY A 262 -10.52 18.96 -0.76
C GLY A 262 -10.78 18.23 0.56
N GLU A 263 -10.61 16.91 0.57
CA GLU A 263 -10.83 16.08 1.76
C GLU A 263 -9.90 16.49 2.89
N TYR A 264 -10.42 16.48 4.11
CA TYR A 264 -9.75 16.94 5.33
C TYR A 264 -9.21 18.38 5.22
N GLY A 265 -9.74 19.20 4.28
CA GLY A 265 -9.26 20.56 4.02
C GLY A 265 -7.91 20.62 3.30
N HIS A 266 -7.48 19.53 2.66
CA HIS A 266 -6.20 19.44 1.98
C HIS A 266 -6.35 19.02 0.51
N SER A 267 -5.41 19.45 -0.31
CA SER A 267 -5.37 19.10 -1.73
C SER A 267 -3.94 19.04 -2.26
N GLY A 268 -3.75 18.30 -3.36
CA GLY A 268 -2.54 18.38 -4.16
C GLY A 268 -1.52 17.27 -3.94
N PHE A 269 -1.80 16.27 -3.11
CA PHE A 269 -0.85 15.21 -2.77
C PHE A 269 -1.55 13.92 -2.36
N TYR A 270 -0.79 12.82 -2.38
CA TYR A 270 -1.22 11.51 -1.91
C TYR A 270 -0.91 11.35 -0.42
N THR A 271 -1.82 10.72 0.33
CA THR A 271 -1.61 10.33 1.73
C THR A 271 -2.49 9.16 2.13
N GLY A 272 -2.16 8.49 3.23
CA GLY A 272 -2.90 7.35 3.77
C GLY A 272 -4.26 7.76 4.32
N VAL A 273 -5.34 7.31 3.67
CA VAL A 273 -6.73 7.52 4.07
C VAL A 273 -7.58 6.30 3.70
N PRO A 274 -8.71 6.05 4.38
CA PRO A 274 -9.67 5.05 3.92
C PRO A 274 -10.36 5.54 2.64
N ALA A 275 -10.38 4.69 1.62
CA ALA A 275 -11.05 4.98 0.36
C ALA A 275 -11.86 3.78 -0.13
N ILE A 276 -12.93 4.04 -0.87
CA ILE A 276 -13.70 3.04 -1.61
C ILE A 276 -12.88 2.64 -2.84
N ILE A 277 -12.50 1.36 -2.89
CA ILE A 277 -11.74 0.78 -3.99
C ILE A 277 -12.66 -0.10 -4.85
N GLY A 278 -12.80 0.28 -6.12
CA GLY A 278 -13.58 -0.44 -7.12
C GLY A 278 -12.79 -0.65 -8.41
N SER A 279 -13.48 -1.06 -9.49
CA SER A 279 -12.84 -1.33 -10.78
C SER A 279 -12.20 -0.10 -11.42
N ASN A 280 -12.58 1.11 -10.98
CA ASN A 280 -11.99 2.38 -11.43
C ASN A 280 -10.84 2.86 -10.54
N GLY A 281 -10.39 2.03 -9.58
CA GLY A 281 -9.40 2.39 -8.58
C GLY A 281 -10.03 3.10 -7.38
N VAL A 282 -9.50 4.26 -6.98
CA VAL A 282 -10.06 5.07 -5.88
C VAL A 282 -11.33 5.78 -6.37
N GLU A 283 -12.49 5.37 -5.86
CA GLU A 283 -13.79 5.94 -6.26
C GLU A 283 -14.25 7.08 -5.35
N GLU A 284 -13.95 6.98 -4.05
CA GLU A 284 -14.34 7.96 -3.03
C GLU A 284 -13.39 7.86 -1.84
N ILE A 285 -12.96 8.99 -1.28
CA ILE A 285 -12.25 9.04 0.00
C ILE A 285 -13.28 9.23 1.10
N LEU A 286 -13.22 8.38 2.13
CA LEU A 286 -14.11 8.52 3.29
C LEU A 286 -13.44 9.41 4.34
N GLU A 287 -14.03 10.58 4.58
CA GLU A 287 -13.59 11.49 5.63
C GLU A 287 -14.06 11.01 7.00
N LEU A 288 -13.12 10.52 7.80
CA LEU A 288 -13.37 10.14 9.18
C LEU A 288 -13.38 11.39 10.07
N PRO A 289 -14.26 11.46 11.09
CA PRO A 289 -14.16 12.52 12.08
C PRO A 289 -12.83 12.41 12.83
N LEU A 290 -12.16 13.55 12.97
CA LEU A 290 -10.90 13.68 13.70
C LEU A 290 -11.11 14.55 14.95
N ASP A 291 -10.67 14.04 16.09
CA ASP A 291 -10.52 14.87 17.29
C ASP A 291 -9.37 15.89 17.15
N GLU A 292 -9.16 16.75 18.15
CA GLU A 292 -8.14 17.80 18.09
C GLU A 292 -6.72 17.24 17.92
N ARG A 293 -6.40 16.13 18.60
CA ARG A 293 -5.09 15.48 18.51
C ARG A 293 -4.90 14.85 17.14
N GLU A 294 -5.91 14.13 16.67
CA GLU A 294 -5.91 13.43 15.38
C GLU A 294 -5.80 14.40 14.22
N ARG A 295 -6.55 15.51 14.28
CA ARG A 295 -6.48 16.59 13.29
C ARG A 295 -5.08 17.18 13.23
N LYS A 296 -4.51 17.54 14.38
CA LYS A 296 -3.15 18.09 14.44
C LYS A 296 -2.11 17.09 13.91
N GLY A 297 -2.19 15.83 14.32
CA GLY A 297 -1.28 14.79 13.83
C GLY A 297 -1.40 14.58 12.32
N PHE A 298 -2.62 14.62 11.79
CA PHE A 298 -2.84 14.52 10.34
C PHE A 298 -2.30 15.74 9.58
N GLU A 299 -2.48 16.96 10.12
CA GLU A 299 -1.91 18.20 9.57
C GLU A 299 -0.37 18.13 9.51
N ASP A 300 0.26 17.66 10.59
CA ASP A 300 1.72 17.47 10.66
C ASP A 300 2.19 16.46 9.61
N ALA A 301 1.48 15.33 9.45
CA ALA A 301 1.78 14.34 8.42
C ALA A 301 1.66 14.91 7.00
N CYS A 302 0.61 15.69 6.74
CA CYS A 302 0.40 16.38 5.47
C CYS A 302 1.53 17.37 5.16
N ALA A 303 2.05 18.08 6.17
CA ALA A 303 3.19 18.98 6.02
C ALA A 303 4.46 18.22 5.61
N VAL A 304 4.69 17.03 6.16
CA VAL A 304 5.79 16.16 5.74
C VAL A 304 5.64 15.74 4.29
N MET A 305 4.44 15.33 3.85
CA MET A 305 4.20 14.94 2.44
C MET A 305 4.52 16.08 1.47
N LYS A 306 4.03 17.29 1.75
CA LYS A 306 4.33 18.48 0.94
C LYS A 306 5.83 18.74 0.85
N LYS A 307 6.55 18.66 1.99
CA LYS A 307 8.00 18.86 2.03
C LYS A 307 8.74 17.84 1.14
N TYR A 308 8.42 16.55 1.24
CA TYR A 308 9.10 15.52 0.46
C TYR A 308 8.74 15.58 -1.04
N ILE A 309 7.55 16.04 -1.40
CA ILE A 309 7.19 16.31 -2.80
C ILE A 309 8.07 17.43 -3.36
N GLU A 310 8.25 18.54 -2.64
CA GLU A 310 9.11 19.64 -3.10
C GLU A 310 10.59 19.20 -3.25
N ILE A 311 11.07 18.35 -2.34
CA ILE A 311 12.39 17.72 -2.47
C ILE A 311 12.44 16.84 -3.73
N GLY A 312 11.44 15.98 -3.95
CA GLY A 312 11.38 15.12 -5.13
C GLY A 312 11.34 15.93 -6.45
N LYS A 313 10.64 17.07 -6.47
CA LYS A 313 10.61 17.98 -7.62
C LYS A 313 11.99 18.55 -7.93
N SER A 314 12.81 18.82 -6.91
CA SER A 314 14.18 19.32 -7.09
C SER A 314 15.08 18.33 -7.85
N TYR A 315 14.74 17.03 -7.88
CA TYR A 315 15.47 16.00 -8.61
C TYR A 315 15.14 15.97 -10.12
N LYS A 316 14.24 16.84 -10.62
CA LYS A 316 13.87 16.95 -12.06
C LYS A 316 13.43 15.60 -12.65
N ILE A 317 12.59 14.91 -11.89
CA ILE A 317 12.06 13.58 -12.24
C ILE A 317 11.04 13.69 -13.37
N VAL A 318 10.16 14.70 -13.26
CA VAL A 318 9.17 15.11 -14.26
C VAL A 318 9.69 16.35 -14.99
#